data_AF-A0A538TR97-F1
#
_entry.id   AF-A0A538TR97-F1
#
_cell.length_a   1.000
_cell.length_b   1.000
_cell.length_c   1.000
_cell.angle_alpha   90.00
_cell.angle_beta   90.00
_cell.angle_gamma   90.00
#
_symmetry.space_group_name_H-M   'P 1'
#
loop_
_entity.id
_entity.type
_entity.pdbx_description
1 polymer ?
#
loop_
_entity_poly.entity_id
_entity_poly.type
_entity_poly.pdbx_seq_one_letter_code
_entity_poly.pdbx_strand_id
1 'polypeptide(L)'
;MLATLGVDRILLDNFTPGQVAVAVKRLRALAKGGKLEPGRGTASSARRGGSAKGGGATAVASPDALPEIEVSGGIRLENVREFALPGVKYISVGALTHSAPALDLSLLVADVS
;
A
#
# COMPACT_ATOMS: atom_id res chain seq x y z
N MET A 1 -18.74 0.86 -9.78
CA MET A 1 -19.12 0.08 -8.58
C MET A 1 -18.18 0.31 -7.39
N LEU A 2 -16.84 0.31 -7.56
CA LEU A 2 -15.90 0.65 -6.46
C LEU A 2 -15.69 2.16 -6.24
N ALA A 3 -15.56 2.95 -7.31
CA ALA A 3 -15.58 4.42 -7.22
C ALA A 3 -16.89 4.93 -6.53
N THR A 4 -17.98 4.19 -6.73
CA THR A 4 -19.31 4.47 -6.18
C THR A 4 -19.43 4.25 -4.67
N LEU A 5 -18.46 3.58 -4.03
CA LEU A 5 -18.42 3.42 -2.57
C LEU A 5 -17.71 4.58 -1.86
N GLY A 6 -17.09 5.51 -2.61
CA GLY A 6 -16.37 6.66 -2.04
C GLY A 6 -15.17 6.26 -1.18
N VAL A 7 -14.48 5.19 -1.57
CA VAL A 7 -13.28 4.72 -0.88
C VAL A 7 -12.06 5.22 -1.63
N ASP A 8 -11.17 5.95 -0.96
CA ASP A 8 -9.95 6.49 -1.56
C ASP A 8 -8.86 5.43 -1.72
N ARG A 9 -8.87 4.40 -0.85
CA ARG A 9 -7.81 3.40 -0.76
C ARG A 9 -8.31 2.02 -0.33
N ILE A 10 -7.77 0.97 -0.95
CA ILE A 10 -7.96 -0.43 -0.57
C ILE A 10 -6.67 -0.98 0.03
N LEU A 11 -6.78 -1.60 1.21
CA LEU A 11 -5.69 -2.29 1.89
C LEU A 11 -5.77 -3.80 1.63
N LEU A 12 -4.70 -4.37 1.08
CA LEU A 12 -4.53 -5.81 0.89
C LEU A 12 -3.68 -6.36 2.03
N ASP A 13 -4.34 -6.93 3.04
CA ASP A 13 -3.69 -7.42 4.26
C ASP A 13 -3.32 -8.90 4.15
N ASN A 14 -2.04 -9.21 4.37
CA ASN A 14 -1.46 -10.56 4.34
C ASN A 14 -1.71 -11.33 3.02
N PHE A 15 -1.76 -10.62 1.90
CA PHE A 15 -1.83 -11.24 0.57
C PHE A 15 -0.46 -11.79 0.15
N THR A 16 -0.44 -12.82 -0.67
CA THR A 16 0.78 -13.23 -1.39
C THR A 16 1.02 -12.32 -2.61
N PRO A 17 2.25 -12.24 -3.15
CA PRO A 17 2.53 -11.45 -4.35
C PRO A 17 1.62 -11.80 -5.54
N GLY A 18 1.31 -13.09 -5.72
CA GLY A 18 0.38 -13.55 -6.75
C GLY A 18 -1.06 -13.06 -6.53
N GLN A 19 -1.54 -13.07 -5.29
CA GLN A 19 -2.86 -12.53 -4.95
C GLN A 19 -2.93 -11.02 -5.16
N VAL A 20 -1.86 -10.28 -4.84
CA VAL A 20 -1.76 -8.84 -5.12
C VAL A 20 -1.85 -8.59 -6.63
N ALA A 21 -1.11 -9.34 -7.44
CA ALA A 21 -1.18 -9.24 -8.90
C ALA A 21 -2.60 -9.44 -9.45
N VAL A 22 -3.29 -10.46 -8.96
CA VAL A 22 -4.69 -10.74 -9.34
C VAL A 22 -5.61 -9.61 -8.90
N ALA A 23 -5.48 -9.10 -7.68
CA ALA A 23 -6.30 -8.01 -7.16
C ALA A 23 -6.12 -6.73 -7.98
N VAL A 24 -4.87 -6.33 -8.27
CA VAL A 24 -4.58 -5.15 -9.10
C VAL A 24 -5.16 -5.33 -10.50
N LYS A 25 -4.99 -6.51 -11.11
CA LYS A 25 -5.54 -6.80 -12.43
C LYS A 25 -7.07 -6.68 -12.45
N ARG A 26 -7.75 -7.22 -11.44
CA ARG A 26 -9.22 -7.13 -11.30
C ARG A 26 -9.68 -5.69 -11.13
N LEU A 27 -9.01 -4.90 -10.29
CA LEU A 27 -9.36 -3.50 -10.09
C LEU A 27 -9.23 -2.68 -11.38
N ARG A 28 -8.14 -2.89 -12.13
CA ARG A 28 -7.92 -2.20 -13.41
C ARG A 28 -8.91 -2.65 -14.50
N ALA A 29 -9.31 -3.92 -14.51
CA ALA A 29 -10.32 -4.42 -15.44
C ALA A 29 -11.69 -3.77 -15.19
N LEU A 30 -12.04 -3.55 -13.92
CA LEU A 30 -13.26 -2.83 -13.54
C LEU A 30 -13.29 -1.39 -14.06
N ALA A 31 -12.16 -0.67 -14.03
CA ALA A 31 -12.09 0.67 -14.61
C ALA A 31 -12.27 0.71 -16.12
N LYS A 32 -11.92 -0.38 -16.82
CA LYS A 32 -12.08 -0.50 -18.28
C LYS A 32 -13.48 -1.00 -18.69
N GLY A 33 -14.44 -1.10 -17.76
CA GLY A 33 -15.79 -1.58 -18.04
C GLY A 33 -15.92 -3.11 -18.18
N GLY A 34 -14.91 -3.89 -17.76
CA GLY A 34 -14.96 -5.35 -17.82
C GLY A 34 -15.81 -5.99 -16.73
N LYS A 35 -16.58 -7.04 -17.07
CA LYS A 35 -17.23 -7.93 -16.09
C LYS A 35 -16.18 -8.70 -15.29
N LEU A 36 -16.32 -8.76 -13.97
CA LEU A 36 -15.47 -9.55 -13.09
C LEU A 36 -15.84 -11.04 -13.18
N GLU A 37 -14.83 -11.89 -13.37
CA GLU A 37 -14.95 -13.32 -13.06
C GLU A 37 -14.79 -13.55 -11.54
N PRO A 38 -15.71 -14.28 -10.89
CA PRO A 38 -15.68 -14.48 -9.45
C PRO A 38 -14.56 -15.46 -9.08
N GLY A 39 -13.45 -14.96 -8.53
CA GLY A 39 -12.44 -15.81 -7.91
C GLY A 39 -12.29 -15.51 -6.42
N ARG A 40 -12.36 -16.56 -5.61
CA ARG A 40 -12.24 -16.55 -4.15
C ARG A 40 -11.07 -15.67 -3.68
N GLY A 41 -11.39 -14.57 -3.01
CA GLY A 41 -10.44 -13.71 -2.33
C GLY A 41 -11.21 -12.86 -1.32
N THR A 42 -10.90 -13.04 -0.05
CA THR A 42 -11.52 -12.34 1.08
C THR A 42 -10.94 -10.93 1.15
N ALA A 43 -11.69 -9.94 0.67
CA ALA A 43 -11.31 -8.53 0.83
C ALA A 43 -11.44 -8.16 2.32
N SER A 44 -10.31 -7.95 2.99
CA SER A 44 -10.28 -7.52 4.39
C SER A 44 -10.23 -5.99 4.45
N SER A 45 -11.29 -5.39 4.99
CA SER A 45 -11.35 -4.01 5.48
C SER A 45 -11.14 -2.88 4.44
N ALA A 46 -12.25 -2.38 3.87
CA ALA A 46 -12.30 -1.04 3.30
C ALA A 46 -12.33 -0.01 4.44
N ARG A 47 -11.24 0.74 4.64
CA ARG A 47 -11.23 1.84 5.61
C ARG A 47 -11.88 3.07 4.98
N ARG A 48 -12.92 3.63 5.65
CA ARG A 48 -13.36 5.01 5.39
C ARG A 48 -12.42 5.95 6.14
N GLY A 49 -12.07 7.06 5.49
CA GLY A 49 -11.00 7.98 5.91
C GLY A 49 -10.97 8.31 7.40
N GLY A 50 -9.78 8.16 8.00
CA GLY A 50 -9.43 8.62 9.32
C GLY A 50 -8.02 9.22 9.29
N SER A 51 -7.93 10.48 9.70
CA SER A 51 -6.81 11.42 9.61
C SER A 51 -5.40 10.83 9.81
N ALA A 52 -4.57 10.87 8.76
CA ALA A 52 -3.13 10.74 8.87
C ALA A 52 -2.50 12.11 8.56
N LYS A 53 -2.13 12.82 9.63
CA LYS A 53 -1.43 14.10 9.56
C LYS A 53 0.03 13.82 9.19
N GLY A 54 0.35 13.89 7.89
CA GLY A 54 1.71 13.82 7.35
C GLY A 54 1.73 14.47 5.97
N GLY A 55 2.34 15.65 5.87
CA GLY A 55 2.21 16.56 4.74
C GLY A 55 2.69 16.00 3.40
N GLY A 56 1.80 16.01 2.41
CA GLY A 56 2.05 15.80 1.00
C GLY A 56 0.74 16.10 0.27
N ALA A 57 0.78 17.04 -0.68
CA ALA A 57 -0.38 17.69 -1.29
C ALA A 57 -1.57 16.74 -1.57
N THR A 58 -2.69 16.97 -0.89
CA THR A 58 -3.95 16.24 -1.12
C THR A 58 -4.58 16.75 -2.40
N ALA A 59 -4.16 16.23 -3.54
CA ALA A 59 -5.00 16.27 -4.73
C ALA A 59 -6.23 15.42 -4.41
N VAL A 60 -7.39 16.06 -4.26
CA VAL A 60 -8.66 15.35 -4.15
C VAL A 60 -8.83 14.60 -5.46
N ALA A 61 -8.66 13.28 -5.43
CA ALA A 61 -8.85 12.43 -6.58
C ALA A 61 -10.28 12.66 -7.10
N SER A 62 -10.44 12.82 -8.41
CA SER A 62 -11.76 12.93 -9.03
C SER A 62 -12.64 11.77 -8.54
N PRO A 63 -13.94 11.99 -8.27
CA PRO A 63 -14.84 10.98 -7.68
C PRO A 63 -14.96 9.68 -8.52
N ASP A 64 -14.50 9.71 -9.78
CA ASP A 64 -14.48 8.58 -10.71
C ASP A 64 -13.15 7.82 -10.73
N ALA A 65 -12.13 8.25 -9.98
CA ALA A 65 -10.84 7.58 -9.92
C ALA A 65 -10.94 6.23 -9.18
N LEU A 66 -10.16 5.25 -9.62
CA LEU A 66 -10.01 4.00 -8.87
C LEU A 66 -9.33 4.29 -7.52
N PRO A 67 -9.73 3.57 -6.45
CA PRO A 67 -9.02 3.66 -5.19
C PRO A 67 -7.54 3.27 -5.35
N GLU A 68 -6.68 3.95 -4.60
CA GLU A 68 -5.27 3.58 -4.47
C GLU A 68 -5.17 2.19 -3.83
N ILE A 69 -4.14 1.43 -4.21
CA ILE A 69 -3.87 0.11 -3.63
C ILE A 69 -2.68 0.20 -2.68
N GLU A 70 -2.89 -0.28 -1.46
CA GLU A 70 -1.88 -0.48 -0.43
C GLU A 70 -1.79 -1.97 -0.08
N VAL A 71 -0.57 -2.45 0.17
CA VAL A 71 -0.33 -3.83 0.67
C VAL A 71 0.29 -3.77 2.07
N SER A 72 -0.06 -4.74 2.91
CA SER A 72 0.42 -4.86 4.29
C SER A 72 0.62 -6.32 4.68
N GLY A 73 1.45 -6.55 5.69
CA GLY A 73 1.67 -7.85 6.32
C GLY A 73 2.84 -8.64 5.73
N GLY A 74 3.73 -9.12 6.59
CA GLY A 74 4.84 -10.02 6.20
C GLY A 74 5.87 -9.44 5.20
N ILE A 75 5.87 -8.13 4.98
CA ILE A 75 6.79 -7.47 4.04
C ILE A 75 8.19 -7.34 4.65
N ARG A 76 9.20 -7.73 3.87
CA ARG A 76 10.63 -7.67 4.19
C ARG A 76 11.41 -7.12 2.99
N LEU A 77 12.66 -6.73 3.18
CA LEU A 77 13.49 -6.16 2.11
C LEU A 77 13.68 -7.16 0.95
N GLU A 78 13.70 -8.45 1.24
CA GLU A 78 13.91 -9.50 0.24
C GLU A 78 12.70 -9.69 -0.68
N ASN A 79 11.47 -9.45 -0.16
CA ASN A 79 10.23 -9.71 -0.89
C ASN A 79 9.50 -8.45 -1.36
N VAL A 80 9.86 -7.26 -0.85
CA VAL A 80 9.14 -6.00 -1.12
C VAL A 80 9.00 -5.69 -2.61
N ARG A 81 9.99 -6.07 -3.41
CA ARG A 81 9.97 -5.88 -4.87
C ARG A 81 8.82 -6.65 -5.52
N GLU A 82 8.57 -7.89 -5.10
CA GLU A 82 7.50 -8.72 -5.66
C GLU A 82 6.12 -8.12 -5.40
N PHE A 83 5.95 -7.47 -4.24
CA PHE A 83 4.74 -6.74 -3.89
C PHE A 83 4.57 -5.43 -4.66
N ALA A 84 5.67 -4.78 -5.06
CA ALA A 84 5.66 -3.55 -5.84
C ALA A 84 5.32 -3.79 -7.33
N LEU A 85 5.80 -4.90 -7.91
CA LEU A 85 5.70 -5.20 -9.35
C LEU A 85 4.27 -5.13 -9.94
N PRO A 86 3.20 -5.59 -9.25
CA PRO A 86 1.82 -5.42 -9.70
C PRO A 86 1.39 -3.97 -9.96
N GLY A 87 2.11 -3.00 -9.39
CA GLY A 87 1.81 -1.57 -9.46
C GLY A 87 0.84 -1.13 -8.38
N VAL A 88 1.16 -1.49 -7.14
CA VAL A 88 0.56 -0.92 -5.92
C VAL A 88 1.13 0.48 -5.67
N LYS A 89 0.37 1.35 -5.02
CA LYS A 89 0.80 2.72 -4.74
C LYS A 89 1.58 2.83 -3.44
N TYR A 90 1.19 2.05 -2.42
CA TYR A 90 1.84 2.04 -1.11
C TYR A 90 2.13 0.61 -0.65
N ILE A 91 3.17 0.49 0.16
CA ILE A 91 3.53 -0.72 0.88
C ILE A 91 3.76 -0.31 2.34
N SER A 92 2.95 -0.89 3.24
CA SER A 92 3.08 -0.65 4.67
C SER A 92 3.98 -1.69 5.31
N VAL A 93 5.08 -1.24 5.93
CA VAL A 93 6.12 -2.10 6.52
C VAL A 93 6.23 -1.81 8.01
N GLY A 94 5.52 -2.58 8.84
CA GLY A 94 5.56 -2.42 10.29
C GLY A 94 6.95 -2.63 10.91
N ALA A 95 7.80 -3.45 10.27
CA ALA A 95 9.19 -3.69 10.69
C ALA A 95 10.01 -2.39 10.87
N LEU A 96 9.69 -1.33 10.12
CA LEU A 96 10.40 -0.05 10.18
C LEU A 96 10.22 0.69 11.51
N THR A 97 9.18 0.40 12.28
CA THR A 97 8.91 1.12 13.55
C THR A 97 9.09 0.24 14.78
N HIS A 98 8.66 -1.01 14.74
CA HIS A 98 8.70 -1.90 15.91
C HIS A 98 9.94 -2.83 15.97
N SER A 99 10.78 -2.85 14.93
CA SER A 99 11.90 -3.81 14.83
C SER A 99 13.06 -3.26 14.01
N ALA A 100 13.22 -1.93 13.94
CA ALA A 100 14.33 -1.33 13.23
C ALA A 100 15.64 -1.52 14.02
N PRO A 101 16.73 -1.97 13.38
CA PRO A 101 18.04 -2.05 14.04
C PRO A 101 18.51 -0.64 14.42
N ALA A 102 19.10 -0.52 15.62
CA ALA A 102 19.71 0.73 16.05
C ALA A 102 20.92 1.06 15.15
N LEU A 103 21.04 2.32 14.74
CA LEU A 103 22.21 2.81 14.03
C LEU A 103 23.32 3.10 15.05
N ASP A 104 24.49 2.50 14.85
CA ASP A 104 25.67 2.76 15.68
C ASP A 104 26.29 4.10 15.29
N LEU A 105 26.32 5.04 16.24
CA LEU A 105 26.78 6.41 16.04
C LEU A 105 27.78 6.78 17.14
N SER A 106 28.92 7.33 16.75
CA SER A 106 29.92 7.89 17.68
C SER A 106 30.24 9.33 17.33
N LEU A 107 30.49 10.15 18.35
CA LEU A 107 30.92 11.54 18.22
C LEU A 107 32.41 11.63 18.51
N LEU A 108 33.20 11.98 17.50
CA LEU A 108 34.63 12.24 17.66
C LEU A 108 34.84 13.74 17.88
N VAL A 109 35.51 14.09 18.96
CA VAL A 109 35.86 15.48 19.28
C VAL A 109 37.35 15.65 19.01
N ALA A 110 37.71 16.62 18.17
CA ALA A 110 39.09 17.01 17.92
C ALA A 110 39.30 18.41 18.47
N ASP A 111 40.41 18.59 19.20
CA ASP A 111 40.85 19.91 19.64
C ASP A 111 41.48 20.65 18.46
N VAL A 112 41.25 21.95 18.38
CA VAL A 112 41.80 22.80 17.32
C VAL A 112 42.79 23.73 18.00
N SER A 113 44.07 23.32 17.99
CA SER A 113 45.19 24.12 18.49
C SER A 113 45.53 25.28 17.56
#